data_AF-A0A6A4ZNS6-F1
#
_entry.id   AF-A0A6A4ZNS6-F1
#
_cell.length_a   1.000
_cell.length_b   1.000
_cell.length_c   1.000
_cell.angle_alpha   90.00
_cell.angle_beta   90.00
_cell.angle_gamma   90.00
#
_symmetry.space_group_name_H-M   'P 1'
#
loop_
_entity.id
_entity.type
_entity.pdbx_description
1 polymer ?
#
loop_
_entity_poly.entity_id
_entity_poly.type
_entity_poly.pdbx_seq_one_letter_code
_entity_poly.pdbx_strand_id
1 'polypeptide(L)'
;MCPGSVSPRPCPIWHFKAVLEEQLYAADEECLHRQLALVQSFCDKSGFRLNVDKTQILTFAPLSPALASMSVTSEAPTKSLGILVAPNLSPMARFNYVFEWFVSRLSLWLYKARTYAGKVAILHSICLPVL
;
A
#
# COMPACT_ATOMS: atom_id res chain seq x y z
N MET A 1 3.83 -2.07 -47.11
CA MET A 1 3.20 -3.19 -46.37
C MET A 1 4.31 -4.00 -45.69
N CYS A 2 4.54 -3.74 -44.41
CA CYS A 2 5.23 -4.62 -43.47
C CYS A 2 4.41 -4.54 -42.16
N PRO A 3 3.91 -5.66 -41.62
CA PRO A 3 3.02 -5.65 -40.47
C PRO A 3 3.79 -5.76 -39.14
N GLY A 4 3.24 -5.15 -38.09
CA GLY A 4 3.39 -5.66 -36.72
C GLY A 4 4.52 -5.12 -35.86
N SER A 5 4.51 -3.83 -35.52
CA SER A 5 5.10 -3.36 -34.27
C SER A 5 4.14 -3.66 -33.11
N VAL A 6 4.33 -4.79 -32.44
CA VAL A 6 3.64 -5.10 -31.18
C VAL A 6 4.20 -4.17 -30.12
N SER A 7 3.46 -3.09 -29.85
CA SER A 7 3.64 -2.26 -28.66
C SER A 7 3.44 -3.14 -27.41
N PRO A 8 4.34 -3.09 -26.40
CA PRO A 8 4.10 -3.78 -25.15
C PRO A 8 2.93 -3.08 -24.47
N ARG A 9 1.76 -3.72 -24.45
CA ARG A 9 0.64 -3.23 -23.64
C ARG A 9 1.11 -3.22 -22.17
N PRO A 10 0.93 -2.11 -21.44
CA PRO A 10 1.20 -2.13 -20.01
C PRO A 10 0.26 -3.17 -19.40
N CYS A 11 0.82 -4.25 -18.86
CA CYS A 11 0.05 -5.20 -18.06
C CYS A 11 -0.57 -4.40 -16.91
N PRO A 12 -1.91 -4.41 -16.73
CA PRO A 12 -2.50 -3.82 -15.54
C PRO A 12 -2.06 -4.70 -14.37
N ILE A 13 -1.10 -4.23 -13.59
CA ILE A 13 -0.71 -4.89 -12.36
C ILE A 13 -1.79 -4.50 -11.34
N TRP A 14 -2.62 -5.47 -10.95
CA TRP A 14 -3.64 -5.28 -9.92
C TRP A 14 -3.03 -5.65 -8.58
N HIS A 15 -2.94 -4.67 -7.69
CA HIS A 15 -2.47 -4.84 -6.33
C HIS A 15 -3.67 -4.89 -5.39
N PHE A 16 -3.80 -5.96 -4.63
CA PHE A 16 -4.81 -6.08 -3.60
C PHE A 16 -4.16 -6.02 -2.23
N LYS A 17 -4.80 -5.35 -1.27
CA LYS A 17 -4.34 -5.37 0.12
C LYS A 17 -5.44 -5.93 1.03
N ALA A 18 -5.17 -7.08 1.65
CA ALA A 18 -6.01 -7.67 2.68
C ALA A 18 -5.29 -7.72 4.04
N VAL A 19 -5.82 -6.96 4.99
CA VAL A 19 -5.96 -7.18 6.46
C VAL A 19 -4.80 -7.72 7.33
N LEU A 20 -3.86 -8.50 6.83
CA LEU A 20 -2.68 -8.99 7.57
C LEU A 20 -1.35 -8.38 7.09
N GLU A 21 -1.43 -7.26 6.36
CA GLU A 21 -0.38 -6.83 5.42
C GLU A 21 -0.15 -7.81 4.25
N GLU A 22 -0.92 -8.89 4.17
CA GLU A 22 -0.91 -9.78 3.02
C GLU A 22 -1.52 -9.08 1.80
N GLN A 23 -0.76 -9.15 0.71
CA GLN A 23 -1.14 -8.58 -0.56
C GLN A 23 -1.47 -9.71 -1.51
N LEU A 24 -2.61 -9.62 -2.17
CA LEU A 24 -2.95 -10.51 -3.27
C LEU A 24 -2.66 -9.78 -4.58
N TYR A 25 -2.26 -10.56 -5.59
CA TYR A 25 -1.94 -10.03 -6.90
C TYR A 25 -2.81 -10.77 -7.91
N ALA A 26 -3.58 -10.00 -8.67
CA ALA A 26 -4.45 -10.54 -9.71
C ALA A 26 -4.08 -9.94 -11.06
N ALA A 27 -4.32 -10.68 -12.14
CA ALA A 27 -4.12 -10.19 -13.50
C ALA A 27 -5.34 -9.43 -14.06
N ASP A 28 -6.52 -9.71 -13.49
CA ASP A 28 -7.81 -9.15 -13.85
C ASP A 28 -8.82 -9.34 -12.70
N GLU A 29 -10.01 -8.77 -12.88
CA GLU A 29 -11.11 -8.83 -11.91
C GLU A 29 -11.62 -10.26 -11.66
N GLU A 30 -11.60 -11.13 -12.67
CA GLU A 30 -12.05 -12.52 -12.54
C GLU A 30 -11.09 -13.32 -11.64
N CYS A 31 -9.78 -13.17 -11.86
CA CYS A 31 -8.73 -13.73 -11.03
C CYS A 31 -8.85 -13.24 -9.58
N LEU A 32 -9.14 -11.94 -9.39
CA LEU A 32 -9.33 -11.36 -8.07
C LEU A 32 -10.52 -12.01 -7.34
N HIS A 33 -11.66 -12.15 -8.01
CA HIS A 33 -12.83 -12.82 -7.43
C HIS A 33 -12.53 -14.27 -7.04
N ARG A 34 -11.82 -15.02 -7.88
CA ARG A 34 -11.42 -16.40 -7.57
C ARG A 34 -10.50 -16.46 -6.35
N GLN A 35 -9.51 -15.56 -6.26
CA GLN A 35 -8.62 -15.48 -5.10
C GLN A 35 -9.37 -15.15 -3.81
N LEU A 36 -10.30 -14.20 -3.86
CA LEU A 36 -11.12 -13.85 -2.70
C LEU A 36 -12.01 -15.00 -2.24
N ALA A 37 -12.62 -15.72 -3.18
CA ALA A 37 -13.40 -16.91 -2.85
C ALA A 37 -12.54 -18.00 -2.19
N LEU A 38 -11.30 -18.19 -2.65
CA LEU A 38 -10.36 -19.14 -2.04
C LEU A 38 -9.99 -18.72 -0.61
N VAL A 39 -9.63 -17.45 -0.41
CA VAL A 39 -9.29 -16.92 0.92
C VAL A 39 -10.48 -17.03 1.87
N GLN A 40 -11.68 -16.68 1.41
CA GLN A 40 -12.89 -16.83 2.21
C GLN A 40 -13.13 -18.30 2.61
N SER A 41 -12.98 -19.24 1.67
CA SER A 41 -13.13 -20.67 1.96
C SER A 41 -12.11 -21.20 2.97
N PHE A 42 -10.90 -20.64 2.97
CA PHE A 42 -9.87 -20.94 3.95
C PHE A 42 -10.23 -20.35 5.32
N CYS A 43 -10.65 -19.08 5.36
CA CYS A 43 -11.11 -18.41 6.57
C CYS A 43 -12.25 -19.18 7.25
N ASP A 44 -13.25 -19.61 6.49
CA ASP A 44 -14.41 -20.36 7.00
C ASP A 44 -14.01 -21.68 7.68
N LYS A 45 -12.95 -22.35 7.20
CA LYS A 45 -12.45 -23.61 7.76
C LYS A 45 -11.47 -23.44 8.93
N SER A 46 -10.69 -22.35 8.91
CA SER A 46 -9.64 -22.08 9.90
C SER A 46 -10.15 -21.30 11.11
N GLY A 47 -11.34 -20.70 11.02
CA GLY A 47 -11.87 -19.79 12.03
C GLY A 47 -11.30 -18.37 11.93
N PHE A 48 -10.45 -18.08 10.95
CA PHE A 48 -10.04 -16.72 10.63
C PHE A 48 -11.20 -15.95 9.99
N ARG A 49 -11.17 -14.62 10.11
CA ARG A 49 -12.14 -13.73 9.46
C ARG A 49 -11.43 -12.68 8.62
N LEU A 50 -11.79 -12.62 7.34
CA LEU A 50 -11.39 -11.54 6.46
C LEU A 50 -12.12 -10.26 6.89
N ASN A 51 -11.37 -9.20 7.17
CA ASN A 51 -11.95 -7.88 7.44
C ASN A 51 -12.18 -7.13 6.12
N VAL A 52 -13.35 -7.33 5.54
CA VAL A 52 -13.72 -6.75 4.24
C VAL A 52 -13.68 -5.22 4.30
N ASP A 53 -14.05 -4.60 5.43
CA ASP A 53 -14.07 -3.14 5.60
C ASP A 53 -12.68 -2.51 5.49
N LYS A 54 -11.64 -3.24 5.90
CA LYS A 54 -10.24 -2.80 5.76
C LYS A 54 -9.60 -3.22 4.44
N THR A 55 -10.32 -3.98 3.62
CA THR A 55 -9.79 -4.52 2.38
C THR A 55 -9.94 -3.49 1.27
N GLN A 56 -8.84 -3.21 0.57
CA GLN A 56 -8.80 -2.17 -0.46
C GLN A 56 -8.10 -2.68 -1.72
N ILE A 57 -8.53 -2.16 -2.86
CA ILE A 57 -8.07 -2.54 -4.20
C ILE A 57 -7.22 -1.41 -4.76
N LEU A 58 -5.95 -1.66 -4.98
CA LEU A 58 -5.04 -0.75 -5.68
C LEU A 58 -4.92 -1.20 -7.15
N THR A 59 -5.48 -0.42 -8.07
CA THR A 59 -5.41 -0.75 -9.50
C THR A 59 -5.27 0.51 -10.35
N PHE A 60 -4.68 0.35 -11.53
CA PHE A 60 -4.61 1.36 -12.59
C PHE A 60 -5.67 1.16 -13.67
N ALA A 61 -6.43 0.06 -13.60
CA ALA A 61 -7.42 -0.31 -14.59
C ALA A 61 -8.85 -0.07 -14.06
N PRO A 62 -9.82 0.14 -14.97
CA PRO A 62 -11.21 0.34 -14.60
C PRO A 62 -11.78 -0.89 -13.90
N LEU A 63 -12.51 -0.68 -12.81
CA LEU A 63 -13.19 -1.72 -12.04
C LEU A 63 -14.68 -1.73 -12.36
N SER A 64 -15.34 -2.87 -12.17
CA SER A 64 -16.80 -2.90 -12.11
C SER A 64 -17.34 -2.02 -10.98
N PRO A 65 -18.58 -1.51 -11.11
CA PRO A 65 -19.21 -0.67 -10.09
C PRO A 65 -19.29 -1.34 -8.70
N ALA A 66 -19.34 -2.67 -8.66
CA ALA A 66 -19.40 -3.43 -7.41
C ALA A 66 -18.11 -3.32 -6.59
N LEU A 67 -16.95 -3.19 -7.25
CA LEU A 67 -15.63 -3.10 -6.62
C LEU A 67 -15.10 -1.66 -6.53
N ALA A 68 -15.72 -0.72 -7.23
CA ALA A 68 -15.30 0.68 -7.26
C ALA A 68 -15.27 1.31 -5.86
N SER A 69 -16.18 0.91 -4.95
CA SER A 69 -16.23 1.39 -3.57
C SER A 69 -15.02 0.98 -2.72
N MET A 70 -14.36 -0.12 -3.09
CA MET A 70 -13.17 -0.63 -2.40
C MET A 70 -11.86 -0.10 -3.02
N SER A 71 -11.95 0.70 -4.09
CA SER A 71 -10.79 1.16 -4.83
C SER A 71 -10.02 2.24 -4.07
N VAL A 72 -8.70 2.14 -4.10
CA VAL A 72 -7.78 3.19 -3.65
C VAL A 72 -7.74 4.27 -4.72
N THR A 73 -8.08 5.49 -4.34
CA THR A 73 -8.02 6.65 -5.25
C THR A 73 -6.80 7.51 -4.94
N SER A 74 -6.43 8.40 -5.88
CA SER A 74 -5.37 9.38 -5.63
C SER A 74 -5.72 10.37 -4.51
N GLU A 75 -7.01 10.60 -4.24
CA GLU A 75 -7.52 11.51 -3.21
C GLU A 75 -7.53 10.84 -1.83
N ALA A 76 -7.73 9.52 -1.79
CA ALA A 76 -7.74 8.71 -0.59
C ALA A 76 -6.65 7.62 -0.68
N PRO A 77 -5.35 8.00 -0.61
CA PRO A 77 -4.26 7.05 -0.70
C PRO A 77 -4.23 6.13 0.53
N THR A 78 -3.77 4.90 0.32
CA THR A 78 -3.66 3.91 1.39
C THR A 78 -2.22 3.62 1.75
N LYS A 79 -2.01 3.05 2.93
CA LYS A 79 -0.68 2.60 3.37
C LYS A 79 -0.52 1.13 3.05
N SER A 80 0.65 0.73 2.59
CA SER A 80 0.99 -0.65 2.32
C SER A 80 2.44 -0.92 2.70
N LEU A 81 2.67 -1.85 3.65
CA LEU A 81 4.00 -2.13 4.22
C LEU A 81 4.74 -0.85 4.67
N GLY A 82 4.01 0.08 5.29
CA GLY A 82 4.53 1.39 5.71
C GLY A 82 4.65 2.46 4.62
N ILE A 83 4.49 2.11 3.34
CA ILE A 83 4.62 3.03 2.19
C ILE A 83 3.24 3.54 1.76
N LEU A 84 3.14 4.84 1.44
CA LEU A 84 1.92 5.41 0.88
C LEU A 84 1.77 5.02 -0.60
N VAL A 85 0.64 4.41 -0.95
CA VAL A 85 0.34 3.91 -2.29
C VAL A 85 -1.03 4.38 -2.76
N ALA A 86 -1.10 4.81 -4.01
CA ALA A 86 -2.32 5.11 -4.75
C ALA A 86 -2.02 5.17 -6.25
N PRO A 87 -3.04 5.02 -7.11
CA PRO A 87 -2.88 5.25 -8.54
C PRO A 87 -2.45 6.70 -8.78
N ASN A 88 -1.49 6.91 -9.68
CA ASN A 88 -0.98 8.23 -10.09
C ASN A 88 -0.44 9.12 -8.95
N LEU A 89 -0.12 8.54 -7.79
CA LEU A 89 0.46 9.28 -6.67
C LEU A 89 1.85 9.80 -7.02
N SER A 90 2.05 11.12 -6.95
CA SER A 90 3.33 11.74 -7.31
C SER A 90 4.47 11.27 -6.39
N PRO A 91 5.72 11.15 -6.90
CA PRO A 91 6.87 10.82 -6.07
C PRO A 91 7.05 11.79 -4.90
N MET A 92 6.76 13.08 -5.12
CA MET A 92 6.86 14.12 -4.09
C MET A 92 5.84 13.91 -2.97
N ALA A 93 4.61 13.50 -3.27
CA ALA A 93 3.61 13.20 -2.25
C ALA A 93 4.02 12.02 -1.37
N ARG A 94 4.62 10.98 -1.97
CA ARG A 94 5.17 9.83 -1.22
C ARG A 94 6.32 10.26 -0.31
N PHE A 95 7.24 11.08 -0.82
CA PHE A 95 8.34 11.62 -0.04
C PHE A 95 7.85 12.46 1.13
N ASN A 96 6.95 13.42 0.87
CA ASN A 96 6.39 14.30 1.89
C ASN A 96 5.72 13.50 3.02
N TYR A 97 4.97 12.45 2.68
CA TYR A 97 4.36 11.58 3.69
C TYR A 97 5.40 10.93 4.62
N VAL A 98 6.48 10.36 4.05
CA VAL A 98 7.55 9.75 4.86
C VAL A 98 8.30 10.81 5.67
N PHE A 99 8.56 11.96 5.05
CA PHE A 99 9.27 13.07 5.67
C PHE A 99 8.49 13.68 6.85
N GLU A 100 7.19 13.91 6.69
CA GLU A 100 6.32 14.39 7.77
C GLU A 100 6.23 13.39 8.92
N TRP A 101 6.12 12.10 8.62
CA TRP A 101 6.17 11.04 9.63
C TRP A 101 7.49 11.07 10.40
N PHE A 102 8.60 11.23 9.69
CA PHE A 102 9.94 11.31 10.27
C PHE A 102 10.10 12.56 11.16
N VAL A 103 9.66 13.74 10.70
CA VAL A 103 9.66 14.99 11.49
C VAL A 103 8.78 14.85 12.74
N SER A 104 7.61 14.23 12.62
CA SER A 104 6.71 13.98 13.75
C SER A 104 7.38 13.09 14.82
N ARG A 105 8.07 12.03 14.38
CA ARG A 105 8.85 11.16 15.29
C ARG A 105 9.97 11.95 15.96
N LEU A 106 10.79 12.68 15.20
CA LEU A 106 11.88 13.48 15.77
C LEU A 106 11.38 14.51 16.79
N SER A 107 10.25 15.16 16.51
CA SER A 107 9.65 16.17 17.39
C SER A 107 9.27 15.60 18.76
N LEU A 108 8.72 14.38 18.78
CA LEU A 108 8.37 13.67 20.02
C LEU A 108 9.60 13.40 20.90
N TRP A 109 10.73 13.10 20.28
CA TRP A 109 11.95 12.73 20.99
C TRP A 109 12.86 13.90 21.34
N LEU A 110 12.77 15.01 20.60
CA LEU A 110 13.48 16.24 20.91
C LEU A 110 13.14 16.77 22.31
N TYR A 111 11.90 16.56 22.76
CA TYR A 111 11.47 16.91 24.11
C TYR A 111 11.92 15.92 25.20
N LYS A 112 12.19 14.65 24.83
CA LYS A 112 12.57 13.60 25.79
C LYS A 112 14.07 13.56 26.11
N ALA A 113 14.96 13.90 25.17
CA ALA A 113 16.40 13.91 25.41
C ALA A 113 16.93 15.30 25.77
N ARG A 114 17.36 15.48 27.02
CA ARG A 114 17.93 16.75 27.51
C ARG A 114 19.42 16.92 27.22
N THR A 115 20.15 15.83 26.97
CA THR A 115 21.60 15.86 26.69
C THR A 115 21.88 15.75 25.19
N TYR A 116 22.97 16.36 24.73
CA TYR A 116 23.42 16.23 23.34
C TYR A 116 23.70 14.77 22.96
N ALA A 117 24.34 14.00 23.84
CA ALA A 117 24.57 12.56 23.64
C ALA A 117 23.26 11.77 23.47
N GLY A 118 22.23 12.08 24.26
CA GLY A 118 20.91 11.46 24.12
C GLY A 118 20.21 11.83 22.81
N LYS A 119 20.33 13.10 22.36
CA LYS A 119 19.80 13.55 21.07
C LYS A 119 20.49 12.83 19.90
N VAL A 120 21.81 12.67 19.95
CA VAL A 120 22.58 11.92 18.95
C VAL A 120 22.18 10.46 18.92
N ALA A 121 22.09 9.79 20.08
CA ALA A 121 21.66 8.39 20.15
C ALA A 121 20.25 8.17 19.58
N ILE A 122 19.32 9.08 19.86
CA ILE A 122 17.96 9.01 19.30
C ILE A 122 17.97 9.26 17.79
N LEU A 123 18.72 10.24 17.32
CA LEU A 123 18.88 10.49 15.88
C LEU A 123 19.40 9.23 15.18
N HIS A 124 20.42 8.57 15.73
CA HIS A 124 20.88 7.28 15.19
C HIS A 124 19.76 6.23 15.19
N SER A 125 19.00 6.07 16.28
CA SER A 125 17.92 5.07 16.34
C SER A 125 16.74 5.33 15.39
N ILE A 126 16.51 6.58 14.98
CA ILE A 126 15.38 6.96 14.12
C ILE A 126 15.81 7.06 12.66
N CYS A 127 17.01 7.58 12.39
CA CYS A 127 17.52 7.79 11.03
C CYS A 127 18.08 6.51 10.39
N LEU A 128 18.84 5.70 11.14
CA LEU A 128 19.49 4.50 10.57
C LEU A 128 18.51 3.44 10.04
N PRO A 129 17.33 3.22 10.64
CA PRO A 129 16.37 2.27 10.07
C PRO A 129 15.64 2.77 8.82
N VAL A 130 15.75 4.07 8.50
CA VAL A 130 14.98 4.74 7.43
C VAL A 130 15.85 5.06 6.21
N LEU A 131 17.17 5.18 6.40
CA LEU A 131 18.20 5.38 5.36
C LEU A 131 18.77 4.05 4.88
#